data_AF-B0BJ14-F1
#
_entry.id   AF-B0BJ14-F1
#
_cell.length_a   1.000
_cell.length_b   1.000
_cell.length_c   1.000
_cell.angle_alpha   90.00
_cell.angle_beta   90.00
_cell.angle_gamma   90.00
#
_symmetry.space_group_name_H-M   'P 1'
#
loop_
_entity.id
_entity.type
_entity.pdbx_description
1 polymer ?
#
loop_
_entity_poly.entity_id
_entity_poly.type
_entity_poly.pdbx_seq_one_letter_code
_entity_poly.pdbx_strand_id
1 'polypeptide(L)'
;ALGSMKQPSKLTVLSLILTVCGSVIAGDRHVDGFPDLPKDARQVAERSIACQHFAGEYGGSDSERDREVIAELHKLKCDRIESDLEKVKQKYRNNPGVLEILKEADVSAAA
;
A
#
# COMPACT_ATOMS: atom_id res chain seq x y z
N ALA A 1 31.82 -57.23 29.76
CA ALA A 1 32.23 -57.09 28.35
C ALA A 1 30.96 -56.98 27.50
N LEU A 2 30.66 -55.79 27.00
CA LEU A 2 29.47 -55.49 26.19
C LEU A 2 29.85 -55.52 24.71
N GLY A 3 29.17 -56.38 23.95
CA GLY A 3 29.40 -56.60 22.53
C GLY A 3 28.73 -55.55 21.63
N SER A 4 29.42 -55.30 20.52
CA SER A 4 29.29 -54.24 19.52
C SER A 4 27.95 -54.03 18.80
N MET A 5 27.82 -52.76 18.39
CA MET A 5 26.86 -52.13 17.49
C MET A 5 26.76 -52.76 16.08
N LYS A 6 25.55 -52.77 15.50
CA LYS A 6 25.29 -52.29 14.11
C LYS A 6 23.77 -52.17 13.84
N GLN A 7 23.24 -50.96 13.69
CA GLN A 7 21.90 -50.71 13.11
C GLN A 7 22.07 -50.17 11.68
N PRO A 8 21.29 -50.65 10.68
CA PRO A 8 21.38 -50.17 9.31
C PRO A 8 20.51 -48.92 9.07
N SER A 9 21.12 -47.98 8.36
CA SER A 9 20.56 -46.73 7.86
C SER A 9 19.34 -46.95 6.97
N LYS A 10 18.24 -46.28 7.30
CA LYS A 10 17.25 -45.84 6.30
C LYS A 10 17.12 -44.32 6.44
N LEU A 11 17.79 -43.63 5.52
CA LEU A 11 17.68 -42.20 5.28
C LEU A 11 16.20 -41.88 4.98
N THR A 12 15.49 -41.35 5.97
CA THR A 12 14.24 -40.65 5.71
C THR A 12 14.64 -39.31 5.10
N VAL A 13 14.50 -39.21 3.78
CA VAL A 13 14.75 -37.97 3.02
C VAL A 13 13.74 -36.92 3.51
N LEU A 14 14.20 -36.04 4.39
CA LEU A 14 13.47 -34.87 4.85
C LEU A 14 13.43 -33.90 3.66
N SER A 15 12.36 -33.98 2.85
CA SER A 15 12.11 -33.04 1.76
C SER A 15 11.79 -31.67 2.37
N LEU A 16 12.84 -30.87 2.59
CA LEU A 16 12.75 -29.46 2.92
C LEU A 16 12.25 -28.73 1.66
N ILE A 17 10.94 -28.64 1.49
CA ILE A 17 10.36 -27.73 0.49
C ILE A 17 10.66 -26.33 1.01
N LEU A 18 11.76 -25.77 0.51
CA LEU A 18 12.10 -24.37 0.66
C LEU A 18 11.07 -23.59 -0.16
N THR A 19 9.92 -23.31 0.45
CA THR A 19 8.98 -22.33 -0.08
C THR A 19 9.73 -21.01 -0.11
N VAL A 20 10.31 -20.69 -1.27
CA VAL A 20 10.77 -19.34 -1.59
C VAL A 20 9.49 -18.50 -1.56
N CYS A 21 9.19 -17.92 -0.40
CA CYS A 21 8.29 -16.78 -0.31
C CYS A 21 8.93 -15.73 -1.21
N GLY A 22 8.47 -15.68 -2.47
CA GLY A 22 8.81 -14.59 -3.36
C GLY A 22 8.39 -13.31 -2.67
N SER A 23 9.37 -12.57 -2.18
CA SER A 23 9.15 -11.18 -1.80
C SER A 23 8.65 -10.51 -3.07
N VAL A 24 7.34 -10.24 -3.13
CA VAL A 24 6.82 -9.23 -4.04
C VAL A 24 7.61 -7.99 -3.68
N ILE A 25 8.53 -7.56 -4.55
CA ILE A 25 9.17 -6.26 -4.43
C ILE A 25 8.03 -5.29 -4.66
N ALA A 26 7.41 -4.83 -3.58
CA ALA A 26 6.49 -3.72 -3.64
C ALA A 26 7.31 -2.51 -4.09
N GLY A 27 7.06 -2.03 -5.32
CA GLY A 27 7.62 -0.76 -5.77
C GLY A 27 7.17 0.38 -4.87
N ASP A 28 7.91 1.48 -4.85
CA ASP A 28 7.49 2.67 -4.11
C ASP A 28 6.30 3.31 -4.83
N ARG A 29 5.10 3.01 -4.35
CA ARG A 29 3.85 3.48 -4.96
C ARG A 29 3.66 4.99 -4.89
N HIS A 30 4.40 5.70 -4.04
CA HIS A 30 4.39 7.17 -4.05
C HIS A 30 5.13 7.74 -5.26
N VAL A 31 6.08 6.99 -5.83
CA VAL A 31 6.83 7.36 -7.03
C VAL A 31 6.22 6.74 -8.28
N ASP A 32 5.92 5.44 -8.24
CA ASP A 32 5.47 4.65 -9.39
C ASP A 32 3.94 4.72 -9.60
N GLY A 33 3.21 5.29 -8.64
CA GLY A 33 1.75 5.27 -8.58
C GLY A 33 1.20 3.92 -8.11
N PHE A 34 -0.05 3.62 -8.49
CA PHE A 34 -0.74 2.39 -8.04
C PHE A 34 -1.10 1.46 -9.20
N PRO A 35 -0.11 0.91 -9.94
CA PRO A 35 -0.35 0.13 -11.15
C PRO A 35 -1.18 -1.14 -10.89
N ASP A 36 -1.02 -1.73 -9.70
CA ASP A 36 -1.71 -2.94 -9.24
C ASP A 36 -3.19 -2.71 -8.89
N LEU A 37 -3.60 -1.44 -8.74
CA LEU A 37 -4.99 -1.12 -8.42
C LEU A 37 -5.87 -1.13 -9.68
N PRO A 38 -7.13 -1.57 -9.56
CA PRO A 38 -8.16 -1.26 -10.53
C PRO A 38 -8.22 0.24 -10.83
N LYS A 39 -8.54 0.61 -12.07
CA LYS A 39 -8.43 2.00 -12.55
C LYS A 39 -9.12 3.02 -11.65
N ASP A 40 -10.31 2.72 -11.16
CA ASP A 40 -11.07 3.60 -10.28
C ASP A 40 -10.45 3.72 -8.88
N ALA A 41 -9.94 2.62 -8.32
CA ALA A 41 -9.21 2.63 -7.06
C ALA A 41 -7.89 3.41 -7.17
N ARG A 42 -7.14 3.19 -8.26
CA ARG A 42 -5.91 3.93 -8.59
C ARG A 42 -6.17 5.44 -8.63
N GLN A 43 -7.20 5.88 -9.34
CA GLN A 43 -7.52 7.30 -9.46
C GLN A 43 -7.80 7.97 -8.11
N VAL A 44 -8.45 7.27 -7.18
CA VAL A 44 -8.72 7.80 -5.84
C VAL A 44 -7.45 7.76 -4.99
N ALA A 45 -6.66 6.69 -5.06
CA ALA A 45 -5.40 6.56 -4.33
C ALA A 45 -4.38 7.65 -4.74
N GLU A 46 -4.15 7.84 -6.04
CA GLU A 46 -3.23 8.87 -6.56
C GLU A 46 -3.69 10.28 -6.18
N ARG A 47 -4.99 10.53 -6.21
CA ARG A 47 -5.56 11.81 -5.77
C ARG A 47 -5.41 12.03 -4.26
N SER A 48 -5.50 10.97 -3.45
CA SER A 48 -5.23 11.03 -2.01
C SER A 48 -3.81 11.47 -1.73
N ILE A 49 -2.83 10.85 -2.40
CA ILE A 49 -1.42 11.22 -2.29
C ILE A 49 -1.19 12.67 -2.74
N ALA A 50 -1.79 13.08 -3.86
CA ALA A 50 -1.67 14.46 -4.34
C ALA A 50 -2.26 15.47 -3.34
N CYS A 51 -3.42 15.18 -2.74
CA CYS A 51 -4.00 16.03 -1.70
C CYS A 51 -3.08 16.18 -0.49
N GLN A 52 -2.47 15.08 -0.03
CA GLN A 52 -1.53 15.10 1.08
C GLN A 52 -0.28 15.92 0.77
N HIS A 53 0.27 15.75 -0.44
CA HIS A 53 1.43 16.50 -0.91
C HIS A 53 1.18 18.00 -0.85
N PHE A 54 0.11 18.49 -1.48
CA PHE A 54 -0.19 19.93 -1.50
C PHE A 54 -0.66 20.46 -0.14
N ALA A 55 -1.36 19.67 0.68
CA ALA A 55 -1.74 20.10 2.02
C ALA A 55 -0.52 20.41 2.91
N GLY A 56 0.56 19.64 2.73
CA GLY A 56 1.83 19.88 3.41
C GLY A 56 2.58 21.13 2.95
N GLU A 57 2.19 21.73 1.81
CA GLU A 57 2.81 22.95 1.28
C GLU A 57 2.11 24.23 1.74
N TYR A 58 0.91 24.15 2.33
CA TYR A 58 0.18 25.32 2.79
C TYR A 58 0.85 25.94 4.02
N GLY A 59 1.41 27.14 3.86
CA GLY A 59 2.16 27.85 4.91
C GLY A 59 1.31 28.81 5.74
N GLY A 60 0.09 29.16 5.29
CA GLY A 60 -0.84 30.03 6.04
C GLY A 60 -0.44 31.51 6.08
N SER A 61 0.39 31.95 5.14
CA SER A 61 0.92 33.31 5.02
C SER A 61 0.13 34.23 4.07
N ASP A 62 -0.90 33.71 3.40
CA ASP A 62 -1.59 34.33 2.24
C ASP A 62 -0.61 34.79 1.15
N SER A 63 0.49 34.04 0.99
CA SER A 63 1.42 34.25 -0.11
C SER A 63 0.78 33.87 -1.45
N GLU A 64 1.40 34.30 -2.54
CA GLU A 64 1.06 33.79 -3.88
C GLU A 64 1.10 32.27 -3.92
N ARG A 65 2.11 31.66 -3.27
CA ARG A 65 2.24 30.21 -3.16
C ARG A 65 1.05 29.57 -2.45
N ASP A 66 0.59 30.15 -1.34
CA ASP A 66 -0.57 29.63 -0.62
C ASP A 66 -1.83 29.64 -1.49
N ARG A 67 -2.00 30.66 -2.35
CA ARG A 67 -3.14 30.76 -3.28
C ARG A 67 -3.06 29.70 -4.38
N GLU A 68 -1.87 29.42 -4.91
CA GLU A 68 -1.65 28.32 -5.85
C GLU A 68 -2.00 26.97 -5.23
N VAL A 69 -1.50 26.71 -4.01
CA VAL A 69 -1.75 25.48 -3.27
C VAL A 69 -3.26 25.30 -3.02
N ILE A 70 -3.96 26.35 -2.54
CA ILE A 70 -5.41 26.31 -2.35
C ILE A 70 -6.15 25.99 -3.66
N ALA A 71 -5.74 26.60 -4.77
CA ALA A 71 -6.37 26.36 -6.06
C ALA A 71 -6.21 24.90 -6.52
N GLU A 72 -5.03 24.32 -6.31
CA GLU A 72 -4.77 22.92 -6.65
C GLU A 72 -5.53 21.95 -5.72
N LEU A 73 -5.58 22.22 -4.41
CA LEU A 73 -6.39 21.45 -3.46
C LEU A 73 -7.88 21.44 -3.85
N HIS A 74 -8.42 22.58 -4.30
CA HIS A 74 -9.79 22.69 -4.79
C HIS A 74 -9.98 21.90 -6.10
N LYS A 75 -9.05 22.00 -7.05
CA LYS A 75 -9.07 21.25 -8.32
C LYS A 75 -9.03 19.74 -8.09
N LEU A 76 -8.25 19.28 -7.12
CA LEU A 76 -8.15 17.88 -6.70
C LEU A 76 -9.38 17.42 -5.88
N LYS A 77 -10.28 18.32 -5.50
CA LYS A 77 -11.46 18.02 -4.67
C LYS A 77 -11.07 17.32 -3.37
N CYS A 78 -10.06 17.85 -2.70
CA CYS A 78 -9.55 17.30 -1.44
C CYS A 78 -10.58 17.36 -0.31
N ASP A 79 -11.63 18.18 -0.44
CA ASP A 79 -12.80 18.20 0.45
C ASP A 79 -13.60 16.88 0.45
N ARG A 80 -13.46 16.04 -0.58
CA ARG A 80 -14.22 14.78 -0.72
C ARG A 80 -13.36 13.53 -0.65
N ILE A 81 -12.04 13.68 -0.57
CA ILE A 81 -11.10 12.59 -0.82
C ILE A 81 -11.28 11.42 0.14
N GLU A 82 -11.48 11.70 1.43
CA GLU A 82 -11.75 10.68 2.45
C GLU A 82 -13.03 9.88 2.11
N SER A 83 -14.12 10.58 1.79
CA SER A 83 -15.39 9.93 1.43
C SER A 83 -15.27 9.09 0.16
N ASP A 84 -14.43 9.49 -0.78
CA ASP A 84 -14.21 8.75 -2.03
C ASP A 84 -13.32 7.52 -1.80
N LEU A 85 -12.34 7.62 -0.90
CA LEU A 85 -11.51 6.50 -0.47
C LEU A 85 -12.34 5.43 0.22
N GLU A 86 -13.24 5.82 1.13
CA GLU A 86 -14.18 4.91 1.78
C GLU A 86 -15.12 4.21 0.78
N LYS A 87 -15.65 4.94 -0.21
CA LYS A 87 -16.47 4.32 -1.27
C LYS A 87 -15.70 3.27 -2.06
N VAL A 88 -14.43 3.54 -2.37
CA VAL A 88 -13.58 2.57 -3.08
C VAL A 88 -13.26 1.37 -2.20
N LYS A 89 -12.89 1.55 -0.93
CA LYS A 89 -12.69 0.44 0.02
C LYS A 89 -13.94 -0.43 0.12
N GLN A 90 -15.13 0.19 0.23
CA GLN A 90 -16.38 -0.55 0.29
C GLN A 90 -16.70 -1.32 -1.00
N LYS A 91 -16.38 -0.74 -2.16
CA LYS A 91 -16.50 -1.41 -3.45
C LYS A 91 -15.60 -2.65 -3.52
N TYR A 92 -14.38 -2.55 -3.01
CA TYR A 92 -13.38 -3.62 -3.03
C TYR A 92 -13.27 -4.42 -1.71
N ARG A 93 -14.27 -4.35 -0.84
CA ARG A 93 -14.26 -4.96 0.51
C ARG A 93 -13.94 -6.46 0.56
N ASN A 94 -14.18 -7.19 -0.54
CA ASN A 94 -13.92 -8.63 -0.66
C ASN A 94 -12.57 -8.93 -1.35
N ASN A 95 -11.76 -7.91 -1.65
CA ASN A 95 -10.45 -8.05 -2.28
C ASN A 95 -9.36 -7.56 -1.32
N PRO A 96 -8.79 -8.46 -0.50
CA PRO A 96 -7.79 -8.07 0.51
C PRO A 96 -6.53 -7.46 -0.10
N GLY A 97 -6.14 -7.85 -1.32
CA GLY A 97 -4.98 -7.26 -2.00
C GLY A 97 -5.20 -5.79 -2.35
N VAL A 98 -6.39 -5.44 -2.85
CA VAL A 98 -6.74 -4.02 -3.11
C VAL A 98 -6.81 -3.23 -1.80
N LEU A 99 -7.41 -3.79 -0.76
CA LEU A 99 -7.50 -3.11 0.54
C LEU A 99 -6.13 -2.86 1.15
N GLU A 100 -5.20 -3.80 1.04
CA GLU A 100 -3.83 -3.62 1.55
C GLU A 100 -3.13 -2.46 0.85
N ILE A 101 -3.23 -2.40 -0.48
CA ILE A 101 -2.62 -1.32 -1.26
C ILE A 101 -3.29 0.03 -0.96
N LEU A 102 -4.62 0.06 -0.75
CA LEU A 102 -5.34 1.30 -0.42
C LEU A 102 -4.95 1.86 0.95
N LYS A 103 -4.41 1.07 1.88
CA LYS A 103 -3.88 1.58 3.16
C LYS A 103 -2.69 2.51 2.95
N GLU A 104 -1.87 2.25 1.94
CA GLU A 104 -0.72 3.12 1.61
C GLU A 104 -1.16 4.49 1.11
N ALA A 105 -2.37 4.59 0.55
CA ALA A 105 -2.98 5.86 0.16
C ALA A 105 -3.82 6.52 1.27
N ASP A 106 -4.00 5.82 2.40
CA ASP A 106 -4.83 6.27 3.51
C ASP A 106 -4.01 6.50 4.78
N VAL A 107 -3.56 7.73 4.97
CA VAL A 107 -2.83 8.11 6.19
C VAL A 107 -3.73 8.28 7.41
N SER A 108 -5.06 8.26 7.26
CA SER A 108 -5.99 8.24 8.40
C SER A 108 -6.13 6.86 9.04
N ALA A 109 -5.80 5.79 8.31
CA ALA A 109 -5.80 4.41 8.81
C ALA A 109 -4.47 3.97 9.45
N ALA A 110 -3.44 4.83 9.42
CA ALA A 110 -2.12 4.56 10.00
C ALA A 110 -1.92 5.12 11.42
N ALA A 111 -2.94 5.78 11.99
CA ALA A 111 -2.98 6.31 13.35
C ALA A 111 -3.88 5.47 14.26
#